data_AF-A0A927XNA3-F1
#
_entry.id   AF-A0A927XNA3-F1
#
_cell.length_a   1.000
_cell.length_b   1.000
_cell.length_c   1.000
_cell.angle_alpha   90.00
_cell.angle_beta   90.00
_cell.angle_gamma   90.00
#
_symmetry.space_group_name_H-M   'P 1'
#
loop_
_entity.id
_entity.type
_entity.pdbx_description
1 polymer ?
#
loop_
_entity_poly.entity_id
_entity_poly.type
_entity_poly.pdbx_seq_one_letter_code
_entity_poly.pdbx_strand_id
1 'polypeptide(L)' 'MYITALIIGLGREHLLVLDLDTRTRIRVNTREALRYRIRDLVRIRYNGVMTRSIPPQITAGRIVLLHRP' A
#
# COMPACT_ATOMS: atom_id res chain seq x y z
N MET A 1 -9.15 9.04 -2.44
CA MET A 1 -9.65 7.69 -2.09
C MET A 1 -8.76 7.06 -1.01
N TYR A 2 -9.26 6.05 -0.30
CA TYR A 2 -8.55 5.37 0.78
C TYR A 2 -8.56 3.86 0.58
N ILE A 3 -7.49 3.21 1.03
CA ILE A 3 -7.37 1.75 1.09
C ILE A 3 -6.88 1.39 2.49
N THR A 4 -7.51 0.39 3.11
CA THR A 4 -7.00 -0.25 4.32
C THR A 4 -6.34 -1.56 3.91
N ALA A 5 -5.05 -1.71 4.19
CA ALA A 5 -4.29 -2.82 3.65
C ALA A 5 -3.25 -3.37 4.63
N LEU A 6 -2.94 -4.66 4.45
CA LEU A 6 -1.79 -5.30 5.08
C LEU A 6 -0.58 -5.22 4.16
N ILE A 7 0.57 -4.85 4.70
CA ILE A 7 1.83 -4.92 3.95
C ILE A 7 2.28 -6.38 3.85
N ILE A 8 2.42 -6.87 2.64
CA ILE A 8 2.82 -8.26 2.34
C ILE A 8 4.19 -8.35 1.64
N GLY A 9 4.78 -7.22 1.23
CA GLY A 9 6.12 -7.15 0.66
C GLY A 9 6.67 -5.73 0.65
N LEU A 10 7.98 -5.61 0.58
CA LEU A 10 8.70 -4.34 0.62
C LEU A 10 9.64 -4.22 -0.59
N GLY A 11 9.80 -3.00 -1.08
CA GLY A 11 10.86 -2.60 -1.98
C GLY A 11 11.39 -1.22 -1.61
N ARG A 12 12.44 -0.75 -2.29
CA ARG A 12 13.11 0.52 -1.96
C ARG A 12 12.17 1.74 -2.03
N GLU A 13 11.29 1.76 -3.03
CA GLU A 13 10.36 2.87 -3.29
C GLU A 13 8.91 2.39 -3.47
N HIS A 14 8.60 1.20 -2.96
CA HIS A 14 7.23 0.70 -3.01
C HIS A 14 6.93 -0.29 -1.90
N LEU A 15 5.64 -0.40 -1.59
CA LEU A 15 5.08 -1.45 -0.76
C LEU A 15 4.25 -2.37 -1.65
N LEU A 16 4.29 -3.67 -1.40
CA LEU A 16 3.26 -4.59 -1.89
C LEU A 16 2.26 -4.79 -0.75
N VAL A 17 0.99 -4.46 -1.02
CA VAL A 17 -0.06 -4.52 0.00
C VAL A 17 -1.22 -5.40 -0.46
N LEU A 18 -1.92 -6.00 0.49
CA LEU A 18 -3.20 -6.65 0.28
C LEU A 18 -4.30 -5.70 0.76
N ASP A 19 -5.07 -5.16 -0.18
CA ASP A 19 -6.29 -4.42 0.15
C ASP A 19 -7.29 -5.35 0.84
N LEU A 20 -7.75 -4.98 2.02
CA LEU A 20 -8.63 -5.81 2.84
C LEU A 20 -10.08 -5.82 2.33
N ASP A 21 -10.50 -4.77 1.62
CA ASP A 21 -11.87 -4.67 1.12
C ASP A 21 -12.04 -5.54 -0.14
N THR A 22 -11.11 -5.41 -1.10
CA THR A 22 -11.19 -6.10 -2.39
C THR A 22 -10.38 -7.39 -2.48
N ARG A 23 -9.57 -7.69 -1.46
CA ARG A 23 -8.58 -8.78 -1.47
C ARG A 23 -7.59 -8.72 -2.64
N THR A 24 -7.39 -7.54 -3.20
CA THR A 24 -6.49 -7.32 -4.33
C THR A 24 -5.09 -6.98 -3.84
N ARG A 25 -4.07 -7.55 -4.50
CA ARG A 25 -2.67 -7.15 -4.29
C ARG A 25 -2.41 -5.86 -5.07
N ILE A 26 -1.86 -4.86 -4.41
CA ILE A 26 -1.60 -3.54 -5.00
C ILE A 26 -0.14 -3.17 -4.73
N ARG A 27 0.56 -2.69 -5.76
CA ARG A 27 1.87 -2.07 -5.61
C ARG A 27 1.69 -0.58 -5.33
N VAL A 28 2.16 -0.13 -4.19
CA VAL A 28 2.01 1.25 -3.71
C VAL A 28 3.34 1.96 -3.84
N ASN A 29 3.46 2.85 -4.82
CA ASN A 29 4.63 3.71 -4.98
C ASN A 29 4.71 4.72 -3.82
N THR A 30 5.83 4.72 -3.11
CA THR A 30 6.12 5.68 -2.04
C THR A 30 7.62 5.74 -1.75
N ARG A 31 8.15 6.94 -1.54
CA ARG A 31 9.54 7.13 -1.08
C ARG A 31 9.74 6.75 0.39
N GLU A 32 8.65 6.53 1.11
CA GLU A 32 8.65 6.20 2.54
C GLU A 32 8.56 4.69 2.82
N ALA A 33 8.71 3.84 1.80
CA ALA A 33 8.54 2.39 1.91
C ALA A 33 9.37 1.78 3.05
N LEU A 34 10.60 2.26 3.25
CA LEU A 34 11.52 1.76 4.26
C LEU A 34 11.10 2.06 5.72
N ARG A 35 10.06 2.88 5.93
CA ARG A 35 9.51 3.18 7.27
C ARG A 35 8.57 2.06 7.78
N TYR A 36 8.20 1.14 6.91
CA TYR A 36 7.19 0.12 7.18
C TYR A 36 7.77 -1.29 7.17
N ARG A 37 7.00 -2.24 7.70
CA ARG A 37 7.39 -3.65 7.81
C ARG A 37 6.30 -4.54 7.25
N ILE A 38 6.68 -5.75 6.84
CA ILE A 38 5.71 -6.80 6.50
C ILE A 38 4.80 -7.03 7.72
N ARG A 39 3.49 -7.18 7.47
CA ARG A 39 2.39 -7.27 8.43
C ARG A 39 1.95 -5.98 9.12
N ASP A 40 2.58 -4.84 8.86
CA ASP A 40 2.00 -3.55 9.28
C ASP A 40 0.61 -3.38 8.64
N LEU A 41 -0.38 -3.01 9.44
CA LEU A 41 -1.71 -2.61 8.97
C LEU A 41 -1.69 -1.11 8.71
N VAL A 42 -2.00 -0.70 7.50
CA VAL A 42 -1.90 0.70 7.06
C VAL A 42 -3.17 1.19 6.40
N ARG A 43 -3.42 2.50 6.52
CA ARG A 43 -4.38 3.23 5.68
C ARG A 43 -3.64 4.11 4.69
N ILE A 44 -3.92 3.92 3.41
CA ILE A 44 -3.25 4.62 2.31
C ILE A 44 -4.25 5.55 1.64
N ARG A 45 -3.90 6.85 1.56
CA ARG A 45 -4.62 7.84 0.75
C ARG A 45 -3.96 7.95 -0.62
N TYR A 46 -4.76 7.91 -1.68
CA TYR A 46 -4.32 8.11 -3.07
C TYR A 46 -5.36 8.91 -3.87
N ASN A 47 -5.00 9.31 -5.08
CA ASN A 47 -5.80 10.19 -5.94
C ASN A 47 -6.98 9.49 -6.67
N GLY A 48 -7.18 8.19 -6.45
CA GLY A 48 -8.22 7.41 -7.12
C GLY A 48 -7.80 6.78 -8.45
N VAL A 49 -6.60 7.08 -8.96
CA VAL A 49 -6.08 6.51 -10.19
C VAL A 49 -5.26 5.26 -9.87
N MET A 50 -5.57 4.15 -10.56
CA MET A 50 -4.78 2.92 -10.54
C MET A 50 -4.31 2.58 -11.96
N THR A 51 -3.10 2.02 -12.10
CA THR A 51 -2.62 1.50 -13.39
C THR A 51 -3.32 0.18 -13.74
N ARG A 52 -3.40 -0.13 -15.05
CA ARG A 52 -3.93 -1.40 -15.57
C ARG A 52 -2.91 -2.55 -15.60
N SER A 53 -1.86 -2.49 -14.78
CA SER A 53 -0.88 -3.58 -14.67
C SER A 53 -1.34 -4.67 -13.70
N ILE A 54 -0.64 -5.80 -13.68
CA ILE A 54 -0.86 -6.88 -12.70
C ILE A 54 0.42 -7.06 -11.87
N PRO A 55 0.40 -6.79 -10.54
CA PRO A 55 -0.70 -6.16 -9.80
C PRO A 55 -0.95 -4.70 -10.23
N PRO A 56 -2.15 -4.15 -9.98
CA PRO A 56 -2.43 -2.73 -10.16
C PRO A 56 -1.52 -1.90 -9.26
N GLN A 57 -1.20 -0.68 -9.70
CA GLN A 57 -0.31 0.21 -8.98
C GLN A 57 -0.98 1.55 -8.68
N ILE A 58 -0.62 2.11 -7.54
CA ILE A 58 -1.03 3.45 -7.10
C ILE A 58 0.16 4.26 -6.64
N THR A 59 0.00 5.58 -6.57
CA THR A 59 0.95 6.49 -5.91
C THR A 59 0.35 6.96 -4.60
N ALA A 60 1.05 6.69 -3.49
CA ALA A 60 0.58 7.12 -2.18
C ALA A 60 0.73 8.64 -2.01
N GLY A 61 -0.35 9.30 -1.58
CA GLY A 61 -0.33 10.69 -1.13
C GLY A 61 -0.19 10.83 0.39
N ARG A 62 -0.59 9.83 1.18
CA ARG A 62 -0.31 9.71 2.62
C ARG A 62 -0.46 8.26 3.03
N ILE A 63 0.41 7.78 3.91
CA ILE A 63 0.29 6.45 4.53
C ILE A 63 0.26 6.64 6.04
N VAL A 64 -0.67 5.97 6.72
CA VAL A 64 -0.82 5.99 8.18
C VAL A 64 -0.73 4.55 8.68
N LEU A 65 0.17 4.30 9.63
CA LEU A 65 0.22 3.05 10.37
C LEU A 65 -0.98 2.99 11.33
N LEU A 66 -1.79 1.96 11.20
CA LEU A 66 -2.93 1.71 12.09
C LEU A 66 -2.54 0.75 13.22
N HIS A 67 -1.79 -0.30 12.88
CA HIS A 67 -1.35 -1.30 13.83
C HIS A 67 -0.06 -1.96 13.35
N ARG A 68 0.83 -2.25 14.31
CA ARG A 68 2.03 -3.05 14.12
C ARG A 68 2.02 -4.15 15.19
N PRO A 69 2.17 -5.42 14.79
CA PRO A 69 2.26 -6.54 15.73
C PRO A 69 3.58 -6.51 16.52
#